data_AF-A0A1H4GL35-F1
#
_entry.id   AF-A0A1H4GL35-F1
#
_cell.length_a   1.000
_cell.length_b   1.000
_cell.length_c   1.000
_cell.angle_alpha   90.00
_cell.angle_beta   90.00
_cell.angle_gamma   90.00
#
_symmetry.space_group_name_H-M   'P 1'
#
loop_
_entity.id
_entity.type
_entity.pdbx_description
1 polymer ?
#
loop_
_entity_poly.entity_id
_entity_poly.type
_entity_poly.pdbx_seq_one_letter_code
_entity_poly.pdbx_strand_id
1 'polypeptide(L)' 'MGVALGKKLDGDPNLFRVDNGKLSVYSYPAALKGFSGDVEGNGAKADANWPGISNIAPKDL' A
#
# COMPACT_ATOMS: atom_id res chain seq x y z
N MET A 1 -2.23 1.61 0.84
CA MET A 1 -2.25 3.03 0.40
C MET A 1 -0.86 3.55 0.02
N GLY A 2 0.18 3.44 0.86
CA GLY A 2 1.52 3.97 0.55
C GLY A 2 2.05 3.62 -0.85
N VAL A 3 2.08 2.32 -1.20
CA VAL A 3 2.56 1.87 -2.53
C VAL A 3 1.68 2.38 -3.68
N ALA A 4 0.36 2.46 -3.49
CA ALA A 4 -0.55 3.05 -4.47
C ALA A 4 -0.27 4.54 -4.74
N LEU A 5 0.40 5.22 -3.81
CA LEU A 5 0.88 6.60 -3.94
C LEU A 5 2.38 6.70 -4.31
N GLY A 6 3.05 5.58 -4.61
CA GLY A 6 4.47 5.55 -4.93
C GLY A 6 5.40 5.74 -3.73
N LYS A 7 4.91 5.54 -2.49
CA LYS A 7 5.67 5.71 -1.26
C LYS A 7 5.81 4.40 -0.48
N LYS A 8 6.87 4.31 0.34
CA LYS A 8 7.00 3.29 1.39
C LYS A 8 6.79 3.97 2.74
N LEU A 9 5.88 3.42 3.55
CA LEU A 9 5.53 3.93 4.87
C LEU A 9 5.64 2.78 5.88
N ASP A 10 5.90 3.11 7.15
CA ASP A 10 5.94 2.14 8.23
C ASP A 10 4.56 1.51 8.41
N GLY A 11 4.44 0.19 8.27
CA GLY A 11 3.16 -0.51 8.40
C GLY A 11 2.86 -0.89 9.85
N ASP A 12 1.61 -0.72 10.27
CA ASP A 12 1.11 -1.32 11.51
C ASP A 12 0.67 -2.76 11.20
N PRO A 13 1.29 -3.79 11.83
CA PRO A 13 0.95 -5.19 11.57
C PRO A 13 -0.48 -5.56 11.99
N ASN A 14 -1.17 -4.72 12.78
CA ASN A 14 -2.58 -4.92 13.13
C ASN A 14 -3.53 -4.30 12.10
N LEU A 15 -3.03 -3.43 11.23
CA LEU A 15 -3.79 -2.78 10.17
C LEU A 15 -3.39 -3.42 8.84
N PHE A 16 -3.97 -4.57 8.56
CA PHE A 16 -3.74 -5.29 7.31
C PHE A 16 -5.04 -5.81 6.71
N ARG A 17 -4.98 -6.13 5.42
CA ARG A 17 -6.02 -6.87 4.70
C ARG A 17 -5.38 -7.85 3.74
N VAL A 18 -6.09 -8.94 3.48
CA VAL A 18 -5.75 -9.87 2.42
C VAL A 18 -6.87 -9.83 1.40
N ASP A 19 -6.56 -9.31 0.21
CA ASP A 19 -7.50 -9.17 -0.89
C ASP A 19 -6.84 -9.79 -2.15
N ASN A 20 -7.56 -10.62 -2.90
CA ASN A 20 -7.05 -11.29 -4.12
C ASN A 20 -5.70 -12.03 -3.95
N GLY A 21 -5.50 -12.66 -2.79
CA GLY A 21 -4.27 -13.39 -2.46
C GLY A 21 -3.07 -12.50 -2.14
N LYS A 22 -3.25 -11.19 -2.00
CA LYS A 22 -2.20 -10.22 -1.65
C LYS A 22 -2.43 -9.64 -0.27
N LEU A 23 -1.39 -9.64 0.57
CA LEU A 23 -1.37 -8.96 1.86
C LEU A 23 -1.03 -7.49 1.67
N SER A 24 -1.94 -6.60 2.07
CA SER A 24 -1.73 -5.16 2.13
C SER A 24 -1.65 -4.71 3.58
N VAL A 25 -0.55 -4.08 3.97
CA VAL A 25 -0.33 -3.52 5.32
C VAL A 25 -0.42 -1.99 5.26
N TYR A 26 -1.01 -1.37 6.29
CA TYR A 26 -1.30 0.05 6.36
C TYR A 26 -0.67 0.69 7.60
N SER A 27 -0.26 1.94 7.47
CA SER A 27 0.43 2.69 8.54
C SER A 27 -0.51 3.28 9.59
N TYR A 28 -1.76 3.57 9.22
CA TYR A 28 -2.73 4.21 10.10
C TYR A 28 -4.18 3.93 9.63
N PRO A 29 -5.20 4.04 10.50
CA PRO A 29 -6.57 3.61 10.19
C PRO A 29 -7.22 4.35 9.00
N ALA A 30 -6.90 5.63 8.80
CA ALA A 30 -7.42 6.38 7.65
C ALA A 30 -6.85 5.88 6.30
N ALA A 31 -5.63 5.34 6.26
CA ALA A 31 -5.05 4.74 5.06
C ALA A 31 -5.79 3.45 4.68
N LEU A 32 -6.17 2.65 5.67
CA LEU A 32 -7.01 1.46 5.49
C LEU A 32 -8.42 1.85 4.99
N LYS A 33 -9.04 2.86 5.61
CA LYS A 33 -10.37 3.35 5.21
C LYS A 33 -10.36 3.89 3.78
N GLY A 34 -9.37 4.71 3.42
CA GLY A 34 -9.21 5.26 2.07
C GLY A 34 -8.98 4.17 1.03
N PHE A 35 -8.16 3.16 1.35
CA PHE A 35 -7.95 2.04 0.45
C PHE A 35 -9.22 1.20 0.25
N SER A 36 -9.98 0.99 1.33
CA SER A 36 -11.21 0.18 1.31
C SER A 36 -12.34 0.81 0.48
N GLY A 37 -12.24 2.10 0.15
CA GLY A 37 -13.20 2.78 -0.73
C GLY A 37 -13.09 2.39 -2.20
N ASP A 38 -11.93 1.90 -2.63
CA ASP A 38 -11.67 1.40 -3.99
C ASP A 38 -10.54 0.38 -3.95
N VAL A 39 -10.85 -0.83 -3.50
CA VAL A 39 -9.86 -1.89 -3.26
C VAL A 39 -9.17 -2.30 -4.56
N GLU A 40 -9.95 -2.49 -5.65
CA GLU A 40 -9.40 -2.92 -6.94
C GLU A 40 -8.54 -1.83 -7.58
N GLY A 41 -9.02 -0.58 -7.64
CA GLY A 41 -8.27 0.51 -8.24
C GLY A 41 -7.01 0.86 -7.46
N ASN A 42 -7.07 0.85 -6.12
CA ASN A 42 -5.89 1.08 -5.29
C ASN A 42 -4.91 -0.10 -5.34
N GLY A 43 -5.40 -1.34 -5.47
CA GLY A 43 -4.58 -2.53 -5.70
C GLY A 43 -3.83 -2.44 -7.03
N ALA A 44 -4.53 -2.12 -8.12
CA ALA A 44 -3.92 -1.96 -9.44
C ALA A 44 -2.86 -0.85 -9.48
N LYS A 45 -3.11 0.29 -8.82
CA LYS A 45 -2.10 1.35 -8.66
C LYS A 45 -0.89 0.88 -7.86
N ALA A 46 -1.11 0.13 -6.78
CA ALA A 46 -0.01 -0.41 -5.99
C ALA A 46 0.84 -1.38 -6.83
N ASP A 47 0.21 -2.25 -7.61
CA ASP A 47 0.90 -3.19 -8.50
C ASP A 47 1.71 -2.47 -9.59
N ALA A 48 1.18 -1.38 -10.14
CA ALA A 48 1.87 -0.58 -11.15
C ALA A 48 3.09 0.16 -10.57
N ASN A 49 2.98 0.70 -9.36
CA ASN A 49 4.05 1.48 -8.73
C ASN A 49 5.13 0.60 -8.08
N TRP A 50 4.76 -0.58 -7.57
CA TRP A 50 5.67 -1.42 -6.80
C TRP A 50 6.99 -1.73 -7.50
N PRO A 51 7.04 -2.14 -8.79
CA PRO A 51 8.30 -2.40 -9.49
C PRO A 51 9.25 -1.20 -9.48
N GLY A 52 8.72 0.02 -9.58
CA GLY A 52 9.51 1.25 -9.62
C GLY A 52 10.09 1.68 -8.27
N ILE A 53 9.47 1.27 -7.16
CA ILE A 53 9.91 1.67 -5.81
C ILE A 53 10.51 0.52 -4.99
N SER A 54 10.32 -0.73 -5.41
CA SER A 54 10.70 -1.94 -4.66
C SER A 54 12.16 -1.93 -4.19
N ASN A 55 13.08 -1.45 -5.04
CA ASN A 55 14.52 -1.40 -4.75
C ASN A 55 15.03 -0.03 -4.26
N ILE A 56 14.14 0.94 -4.04
CA ILE A 56 14.49 2.28 -3.54
C ILE A 56 14.28 2.33 -2.03
N ALA A 57 15.24 2.85 -1.28
CA ALA A 57 15.10 3.00 0.17
C ALA A 57 14.00 4.05 0.48
N PRO A 58 13.22 3.90 1.56
CA PRO A 58 12.15 4.85 1.89
C PRO A 58 12.59 6.30 1.99
N LYS A 59 13.83 6.55 2.44
CA LYS A 59 14.42 7.90 2.53
C LYS A 59 14.64 8.58 1.17
N ASP A 60 14.66 7.80 0.09
CA ASP A 60 14.92 8.26 -1.27
C ASP A 60 13.63 8.28 -2.14
N LEU A 61 12.44 8.20 -1.51
CA LEU A 61 11.12 8.16 -2.16
C LEU A 61 10.27 9.41 -1.98
#